data_AF-A0A9W6AZ74-F1
#
_entry.id   AF-A0A9W6AZ74-F1
#
_cell.length_a   1.000
_cell.length_b   1.000
_cell.length_c   1.000
_cell.angle_alpha   90.00
_cell.angle_beta   90.00
_cell.angle_gamma   90.00
#
_symmetry.space_group_name_H-M   'P 1'
#
loop_
_entity.id
_entity.type
_entity.pdbx_description
1 polymer ?
#
loop_
_entity_poly.entity_id
_entity_poly.type
_entity_poly.pdbx_seq_one_letter_code
_entity_poly.pdbx_strand_id
1 'polypeptide(L)'
;MVISFLVISGLSWIAFIWWEWFIHRLDSEIIPMFPWRLTMNRAFMGAALGFFTTGLPLTVCVLNLPQRFQTVNGSSPIGAGVKLLAFALSCPIGIMACSFLAGRLRVSFSYIALFGIIFQAIGLFLYSEIASTTKLWTGQFGYLALGGLGVGLSMATFTMIAPLVVNKKDQSIALGIGLQLRMLGGVLGVAASAAILNHYLQSRLSSILPPEELGALLETTEAILSFPPEIQISVREVFAMAYSAQIKLSAAFSVAQLLALAMIWRRPNIRYLKE
;
A
#
# COMPACT_ATOMS: atom_id res chain seq x y z
N MET A 1 -11.82 -6.13 21.69
CA MET A 1 -11.07 -7.02 20.78
C MET A 1 -9.85 -6.35 20.13
N VAL A 2 -9.96 -5.14 19.56
CA VAL A 2 -8.82 -4.48 18.87
C VAL A 2 -7.59 -4.26 19.78
N ILE A 3 -7.81 -3.78 21.01
CA ILE A 3 -6.72 -3.55 21.99
C ILE A 3 -6.03 -4.87 22.35
N SER A 4 -6.80 -5.95 22.52
CA SER A 4 -6.27 -7.29 22.81
C SER A 4 -5.37 -7.80 21.69
N PHE A 5 -5.76 -7.63 20.42
CA PHE A 5 -4.93 -8.02 19.28
C PHE A 5 -3.64 -7.17 19.16
N LEU A 6 -3.71 -5.88 19.47
CA LEU A 6 -2.50 -5.02 19.50
C LEU A 6 -1.52 -5.45 20.58
N VAL A 7 -2.01 -5.77 21.78
CA VAL A 7 -1.16 -6.24 22.89
C VAL A 7 -0.54 -7.60 22.56
N ILE A 8 -1.31 -8.55 22.03
CA ILE A 8 -0.82 -9.87 21.61
C ILE A 8 0.22 -9.73 20.48
N SER A 9 -0.02 -8.82 19.53
CA SER A 9 0.93 -8.53 18.46
C SER A 9 2.23 -7.96 19.03
N GLY A 10 2.16 -6.98 19.93
CA GLY A 10 3.33 -6.38 20.58
C GLY A 10 4.14 -7.41 21.38
N LEU A 11 3.47 -8.24 22.18
CA LEU A 11 4.12 -9.32 22.93
C LEU A 11 4.76 -10.37 22.00
N SER A 12 4.06 -10.73 20.92
CA SER A 12 4.60 -11.65 19.90
C SER A 12 5.84 -11.08 19.21
N TRP A 13 5.86 -9.78 18.92
CA TRP A 13 7.05 -9.10 18.36
C TRP A 13 8.23 -9.11 19.33
N ILE A 14 7.98 -8.84 20.61
CA ILE A 14 9.04 -8.88 21.64
C ILE A 14 9.57 -10.30 21.79
N ALA A 15 8.69 -11.30 21.85
CA ALA A 15 9.06 -12.71 21.93
C ALA A 15 9.84 -13.15 20.68
N PHE A 16 9.44 -12.71 19.49
CA PHE A 16 10.14 -12.99 18.23
C PHE A 16 11.54 -12.39 18.20
N ILE A 17 11.69 -11.11 18.57
CA ILE A 17 13.00 -10.44 18.63
C ILE A 17 13.91 -11.13 19.66
N TRP A 18 13.35 -11.48 20.82
CA TRP A 18 14.11 -12.18 21.87
C TRP A 18 14.54 -13.58 21.44
N TRP A 19 13.65 -14.32 20.77
CA TRP A 19 13.93 -15.65 20.23
C TRP A 19 15.00 -15.64 19.14
N GLU A 20 14.90 -14.71 18.18
CA GLU A 20 15.90 -14.53 17.12
C GLU A 20 17.27 -14.15 17.72
N TRP A 21 17.29 -13.27 18.72
CA TRP A 21 18.52 -12.92 19.43
C TRP A 21 19.13 -14.12 20.18
N PHE A 22 18.29 -14.94 20.81
CA PHE A 22 18.71 -16.13 21.55
C PHE A 22 19.29 -17.21 20.63
N ILE A 23 18.61 -17.54 19.52
CA ILE A 23 19.11 -18.50 18.53
C ILE A 23 20.43 -18.03 17.91
N HIS A 24 20.58 -16.73 17.63
CA HIS A 24 21.82 -16.18 17.10
C HIS A 24 23.01 -16.38 18.05
N ARG A 25 22.76 -16.38 19.37
CA ARG A 25 23.79 -16.58 20.41
C ARG A 25 24.17 -18.04 20.62
N LEU A 26 23.32 -18.96 20.19
CA LEU A 26 23.44 -20.40 20.42
C LEU A 26 24.16 -21.16 19.30
N ASP A 27 24.65 -20.47 18.28
CA ASP A 27 25.44 -21.01 17.15
C ASP A 27 24.91 -22.36 16.62
N SER A 28 23.59 -22.50 16.60
CA SER A 28 22.89 -23.74 16.25
C SER A 28 22.71 -23.84 14.74
N GLU A 29 22.74 -25.05 14.18
CA GLU A 29 22.53 -25.34 12.74
C GLU A 29 21.13 -24.96 12.22
N ILE A 30 20.26 -24.41 13.06
CA ILE A 30 18.94 -23.92 12.71
C ILE A 30 19.10 -22.67 11.86
N ILE A 31 18.63 -22.71 10.62
CA ILE A 31 18.61 -21.55 9.73
C ILE A 31 17.56 -20.55 10.30
N PRO A 32 17.96 -19.40 10.86
CA PRO A 32 17.01 -18.44 11.41
C PRO A 32 16.10 -17.89 10.30
N MET A 33 14.81 -17.70 10.61
CA MET A 33 13.86 -17.14 9.65
C MET A 33 14.17 -15.68 9.32
N PHE A 34 14.77 -14.96 10.27
CA PHE A 34 15.24 -13.60 10.09
C PHE A 34 16.70 -13.46 10.51
N PRO A 35 17.66 -13.90 9.67
CA PRO A 35 19.07 -13.89 10.03
C PRO A 35 19.51 -12.49 10.44
N TRP A 36 19.98 -12.33 11.67
CA TRP A 36 20.44 -11.04 12.23
C TRP A 36 21.48 -10.33 11.34
N ARG A 37 22.25 -11.10 10.57
CA ARG A 37 23.22 -10.58 9.60
C ARG A 37 22.56 -9.77 8.47
N LEU A 38 21.31 -10.07 8.10
CA LEU A 38 20.56 -9.34 7.09
C LEU A 38 20.08 -7.99 7.61
N THR A 39 19.67 -7.89 8.88
CA THR A 39 19.18 -6.63 9.48
C THR A 39 20.28 -5.59 9.62
N MET A 40 21.53 -6.04 9.82
CA MET A 40 22.70 -5.17 9.86
C MET A 40 23.06 -4.60 8.48
N ASN A 41 22.55 -5.17 7.39
CA ASN A 41 22.80 -4.66 6.05
C ASN A 41 21.82 -3.53 5.70
N ARG A 42 22.34 -2.30 5.66
CA ARG A 42 21.58 -1.09 5.29
C ARG A 42 20.80 -1.22 3.98
N ALA A 43 21.36 -1.89 2.97
CA ALA A 43 20.71 -2.04 1.67
C ALA A 43 19.53 -3.03 1.73
N PHE A 44 19.66 -4.10 2.53
CA PHE A 44 18.56 -5.01 2.80
C PHE A 44 17.46 -4.31 3.60
N MET A 45 17.81 -3.54 4.64
CA MET A 45 16.82 -2.78 5.40
C MET A 45 16.10 -1.73 4.56
N GLY A 46 16.80 -1.10 3.61
CA GLY A 46 16.20 -0.25 2.60
C GLY A 46 15.19 -0.99 1.73
N ALA A 47 15.54 -2.18 1.22
CA ALA A 47 14.62 -3.01 0.45
C ALA A 47 13.41 -3.42 1.30
N ALA A 48 13.62 -3.91 2.53
CA ALA A 48 12.59 -4.28 3.50
C ALA A 48 11.61 -3.13 3.79
N LEU A 49 12.12 -1.91 4.01
CA LEU A 49 11.27 -0.73 4.16
C LEU A 49 10.49 -0.42 2.87
N GLY A 50 11.12 -0.61 1.71
CA GLY A 50 10.46 -0.48 0.40
C GLY A 50 9.31 -1.47 0.21
N PHE A 51 9.48 -2.73 0.61
CA PHE A 51 8.41 -3.73 0.63
C PHE A 51 7.25 -3.30 1.53
N PHE A 52 7.55 -2.88 2.75
CA PHE A 52 6.54 -2.41 3.72
C PHE A 52 5.75 -1.20 3.18
N THR A 53 6.45 -0.18 2.70
CA THR A 53 5.84 1.07 2.22
C THR A 53 5.11 0.92 0.89
N THR A 54 5.47 -0.04 0.03
CA THR A 54 4.71 -0.37 -1.19
C THR A 54 3.46 -1.21 -0.92
N GLY A 55 3.42 -1.95 0.19
CA GLY A 55 2.27 -2.77 0.56
C GLY A 55 1.01 -1.97 0.82
N LEU A 56 1.14 -0.85 1.56
CA LEU A 56 0.00 -0.01 1.92
C LEU A 56 -0.73 0.55 0.69
N PRO A 57 -0.10 1.30 -0.23
CA PRO A 57 -0.82 1.88 -1.36
C PRO A 57 -1.47 0.84 -2.27
N LEU A 58 -0.83 -0.31 -2.48
CA LEU A 58 -1.39 -1.39 -3.30
C LEU A 58 -2.69 -1.93 -2.69
N THR A 59 -2.63 -2.37 -1.43
CA THR A 59 -3.79 -2.98 -0.75
C THR A 59 -4.91 -1.97 -0.54
N VAL A 60 -4.58 -0.75 -0.13
CA VAL A 60 -5.56 0.32 0.12
C VAL A 60 -6.26 0.74 -1.17
N CYS A 61 -5.54 0.92 -2.28
CA CYS A 61 -6.18 1.29 -3.55
C CYS A 61 -7.09 0.17 -4.08
N VAL A 62 -6.65 -1.09 -4.02
CA VAL A 62 -7.44 -2.23 -4.52
C VAL A 62 -8.77 -2.39 -3.76
N LEU A 63 -8.79 -2.08 -2.46
CA LEU A 63 -10.01 -2.15 -1.64
C LEU A 63 -10.88 -0.89 -1.76
N ASN A 64 -10.27 0.29 -1.64
CA ASN A 64 -11.03 1.53 -1.50
C ASN A 64 -11.58 2.03 -2.84
N LEU A 65 -10.91 1.78 -3.97
CA LEU A 65 -11.41 2.20 -5.29
C LEU A 65 -12.77 1.58 -5.64
N PRO A 66 -12.95 0.24 -5.60
CA PRO A 66 -14.25 -0.34 -5.90
C PRO A 66 -15.30 0.06 -4.86
N GLN A 67 -14.92 0.21 -3.58
CA GLN A 67 -15.82 0.70 -2.54
C GLN A 67 -16.28 2.14 -2.84
N ARG A 68 -15.38 3.05 -3.20
CA ARG A 68 -15.73 4.42 -3.62
C ARG A 68 -16.67 4.42 -4.82
N PHE A 69 -16.38 3.63 -5.85
CA PHE A 69 -17.24 3.58 -7.05
C PHE A 69 -18.64 3.04 -6.77
N GLN A 70 -18.79 2.11 -5.82
CA GLN A 70 -20.09 1.58 -5.41
C GLN A 70 -20.82 2.56 -4.49
N THR A 71 -20.17 2.99 -3.41
CA THR A 71 -20.76 3.84 -2.35
C THR A 71 -21.02 5.26 -2.81
N VAL A 72 -20.06 5.92 -3.46
CA VAL A 72 -20.17 7.34 -3.82
C VAL A 72 -20.79 7.48 -5.20
N ASN A 73 -20.31 6.72 -6.18
CA ASN A 73 -20.74 6.86 -7.57
C ASN A 73 -21.92 5.96 -7.97
N GLY A 74 -22.45 5.15 -7.04
CA GLY A 74 -23.62 4.29 -7.30
C GLY A 74 -23.38 3.24 -8.40
N SER A 75 -22.13 2.86 -8.64
CA SER A 75 -21.82 1.84 -9.66
C SER A 75 -22.24 0.46 -9.18
N SER A 76 -22.69 -0.39 -10.09
CA SER A 76 -22.86 -1.82 -9.79
C SER A 76 -21.50 -2.46 -9.42
N PRO A 77 -21.49 -3.57 -8.66
CA PRO A 77 -20.25 -4.27 -8.31
C PRO A 77 -19.40 -4.63 -9.53
N ILE A 78 -20.04 -5.09 -10.61
CA ILE A 78 -19.38 -5.39 -11.89
C ILE A 78 -18.80 -4.11 -12.51
N GLY A 79 -19.57 -3.02 -12.55
CA GLY A 79 -19.11 -1.74 -13.08
C GLY A 79 -17.94 -1.13 -12.30
N ALA A 80 -17.91 -1.31 -10.97
CA ALA A 80 -16.80 -0.90 -10.12
C ALA A 80 -15.55 -1.76 -10.37
N GLY A 81 -15.72 -3.07 -10.56
CA GLY A 81 -14.63 -3.98 -10.94
C GLY A 81 -14.00 -3.62 -12.28
N VAL A 82 -14.81 -3.31 -13.30
CA VAL A 82 -14.32 -2.84 -14.61
C VAL A 82 -13.52 -1.53 -14.47
N LYS A 83 -13.97 -0.60 -13.63
CA LYS A 83 -13.26 0.67 -13.38
C LYS A 83 -11.95 0.46 -12.63
N LEU A 84 -11.87 -0.53 -11.74
CA LEU A 84 -10.65 -0.91 -11.05
C LEU A 84 -9.57 -1.42 -12.02
N LEU A 85 -9.96 -1.99 -13.17
CA LEU A 85 -9.00 -2.48 -14.18
C LEU A 85 -8.03 -1.39 -14.65
N ALA A 86 -8.42 -0.11 -14.67
CA ALA A 86 -7.51 0.97 -15.03
C ALA A 86 -6.26 1.02 -14.11
N PHE A 87 -6.44 0.78 -12.81
CA PHE A 87 -5.37 0.67 -11.84
C PHE A 87 -4.72 -0.73 -11.85
N ALA A 88 -5.53 -1.77 -11.94
CA ALA A 88 -5.03 -3.15 -11.85
C ALA A 88 -4.19 -3.56 -13.07
N LEU A 89 -4.56 -3.15 -14.28
CA LEU A 89 -3.82 -3.46 -15.52
C LEU A 89 -2.55 -2.60 -15.67
N SER A 90 -2.54 -1.39 -15.12
CA SER A 90 -1.34 -0.53 -15.14
C SER A 90 -0.23 -1.06 -14.23
N CYS A 91 -0.57 -1.79 -13.14
CA CYS A 91 0.43 -2.40 -12.26
C CYS A 91 1.36 -3.40 -13.00
N PRO A 92 0.86 -4.45 -13.70
CA PRO A 92 1.67 -5.33 -14.53
C PRO A 92 2.49 -4.59 -15.59
N ILE A 93 1.93 -3.56 -16.24
CA ILE A 93 2.65 -2.76 -17.23
C ILE A 93 3.86 -2.07 -16.56
N GLY A 94 3.71 -1.54 -15.35
CA GLY A 94 4.82 -0.98 -14.56
C GLY A 94 5.88 -2.03 -14.20
N ILE A 95 5.47 -3.24 -13.83
CA ILE A 95 6.38 -4.36 -13.54
C ILE A 95 7.20 -4.76 -14.78
N MET A 96 6.52 -4.87 -15.93
CA MET A 96 7.16 -5.17 -17.22
C MET A 96 8.12 -4.06 -17.63
N ALA A 97 7.72 -2.79 -17.47
CA ALA A 97 8.58 -1.64 -17.74
C ALA A 97 9.84 -1.66 -16.85
N CYS A 98 9.70 -1.96 -15.56
CA CYS A 98 10.85 -2.13 -14.65
C CYS A 98 11.80 -3.21 -15.16
N SER A 99 11.26 -4.38 -15.52
CA SER A 99 12.04 -5.52 -16.02
C SER A 99 12.78 -5.18 -17.32
N PHE A 100 12.13 -4.46 -18.23
CA PHE A 100 12.72 -4.00 -19.48
C PHE A 100 13.82 -2.95 -19.27
N LEU A 101 13.54 -1.94 -18.43
CA LEU A 101 14.49 -0.86 -18.10
C LEU A 101 15.74 -1.38 -17.39
N ALA A 102 15.57 -2.28 -16.42
CA ALA A 102 16.67 -2.88 -15.68
C ALA A 102 17.45 -3.89 -16.53
N GLY A 103 16.77 -4.74 -17.29
CA GLY A 103 17.39 -5.82 -18.05
C GLY A 103 18.02 -5.37 -19.37
N ARG A 104 17.25 -4.67 -20.22
CA ARG A 104 17.68 -4.31 -21.59
C ARG A 104 18.45 -2.99 -21.61
N LEU A 105 17.94 -1.98 -20.89
CA LEU A 105 18.54 -0.65 -20.86
C LEU A 105 19.57 -0.48 -19.74
N ARG A 106 19.74 -1.49 -18.87
CA ARG A 106 20.70 -1.50 -17.75
C ARG A 106 20.60 -0.25 -16.86
N VAL A 107 19.40 0.31 -16.76
CA VAL A 107 19.12 1.46 -15.89
C VAL A 107 19.28 1.01 -14.44
N SER A 108 19.90 1.84 -13.61
CA SER A 108 20.03 1.56 -12.18
C SER A 108 18.65 1.44 -11.53
N PHE A 109 18.48 0.43 -10.69
CA PHE A 109 17.26 0.24 -9.92
C PHE A 109 16.88 1.47 -9.08
N SER A 110 17.87 2.24 -8.59
CA SER A 110 17.59 3.47 -7.84
C SER A 110 16.84 4.52 -8.65
N TYR A 111 17.13 4.64 -9.96
CA TYR A 111 16.41 5.58 -10.83
C TYR A 111 15.02 5.06 -11.16
N ILE A 112 14.89 3.75 -11.41
CA ILE A 112 13.58 3.12 -11.70
C ILE A 112 12.65 3.27 -10.48
N ALA A 113 13.15 3.02 -9.27
CA ALA A 113 12.42 3.28 -8.03
C ALA A 113 12.00 4.75 -7.91
N LEU A 114 12.90 5.70 -8.19
CA LEU A 114 12.58 7.12 -8.10
C LEU A 114 11.43 7.51 -9.04
N PHE A 115 11.46 7.06 -10.30
CA PHE A 115 10.37 7.30 -11.25
C PHE A 115 9.07 6.61 -10.82
N GLY A 116 9.15 5.38 -10.30
CA GLY A 116 8.00 4.67 -9.75
C GLY A 116 7.34 5.45 -8.61
N ILE A 117 8.14 5.92 -7.64
CA ILE A 117 7.69 6.71 -6.49
C ILE A 117 7.04 8.01 -6.95
N ILE A 118 7.65 8.72 -7.91
CA ILE A 118 7.11 9.97 -8.44
C ILE A 118 5.76 9.74 -9.13
N PHE A 119 5.66 8.77 -10.04
CA PHE A 119 4.40 8.46 -10.72
C PHE A 119 3.32 7.98 -9.76
N GLN A 120 3.70 7.18 -8.77
CA GLN A 120 2.79 6.71 -7.73
C GLN A 120 2.24 7.88 -6.90
N ALA A 121 3.12 8.72 -6.36
CA ALA A 121 2.74 9.84 -5.52
C ALA A 121 1.88 10.86 -6.28
N ILE A 122 2.29 11.22 -7.51
CA ILE A 122 1.54 12.13 -8.38
C ILE A 122 0.18 11.54 -8.75
N GLY A 123 0.13 10.30 -9.26
CA GLY A 123 -1.13 9.67 -9.67
C GLY A 123 -2.15 9.56 -8.54
N LEU A 124 -1.71 9.15 -7.35
CA LEU A 124 -2.58 9.04 -6.18
C LEU A 124 -2.99 10.42 -5.63
N PHE A 125 -2.07 11.38 -5.58
CA PHE A 125 -2.37 12.74 -5.11
C PHE A 125 -3.39 13.43 -6.03
N LEU A 126 -3.19 13.39 -7.35
CA LEU A 126 -4.15 13.95 -8.31
C LEU A 126 -5.50 13.24 -8.22
N TYR A 127 -5.54 11.91 -8.05
CA TYR A 127 -6.80 11.20 -7.85
C TYR A 127 -7.53 11.65 -6.58
N SER A 128 -6.79 11.94 -5.51
CA SER A 128 -7.37 12.38 -4.23
C SER A 128 -7.96 13.80 -4.24
N GLU A 129 -7.52 14.65 -5.17
CA GLU A 129 -8.03 16.02 -5.38
C GLU A 129 -9.22 16.09 -6.36
N ILE A 130 -9.63 14.95 -6.93
CA ILE A 130 -10.85 14.93 -7.74
C ILE A 130 -12.03 15.28 -6.84
N ALA A 131 -12.80 16.28 -7.27
CA ALA A 131 -13.98 16.75 -6.56
C ALA A 131 -14.89 15.59 -6.12
N SER A 132 -15.42 15.67 -4.90
CA SER A 132 -16.31 14.70 -4.24
C SER A 132 -17.70 14.58 -4.89
N THR A 133 -17.79 14.74 -6.20
CA THR A 133 -19.04 14.69 -6.95
C THR A 133 -19.39 13.25 -7.34
N THR A 134 -20.68 12.97 -7.46
CA THR A 134 -21.21 11.70 -7.95
C THR A 134 -20.86 11.45 -9.42
N LYS A 135 -20.63 12.50 -10.20
CA LYS A 135 -20.27 12.40 -11.63
C LYS A 135 -18.81 11.96 -11.79
N LEU A 136 -18.63 10.88 -12.54
CA LEU A 136 -17.31 10.34 -12.88
C LEU A 136 -16.69 11.20 -13.98
N TRP A 137 -15.53 11.77 -13.70
CA TRP A 137 -14.72 12.44 -14.71
C TRP A 137 -13.76 11.46 -15.40
N THR A 138 -13.78 11.40 -16.73
CA THR A 138 -12.98 10.43 -17.51
C THR A 138 -11.47 10.54 -17.24
N GLY A 139 -10.97 11.74 -16.91
CA GLY A 139 -9.55 11.96 -16.58
C GLY A 139 -9.06 11.20 -15.36
N GLN A 140 -9.96 10.79 -14.45
CA GLN A 140 -9.58 10.02 -13.25
C GLN A 140 -8.93 8.68 -13.58
N PHE A 141 -9.29 8.06 -14.70
CA PHE A 141 -8.72 6.79 -15.13
C PHE A 141 -7.26 6.95 -15.57
N GLY A 142 -6.89 8.12 -16.12
CA GLY A 142 -5.50 8.46 -16.40
C GLY A 142 -4.67 8.58 -15.12
N TYR A 143 -5.23 9.19 -14.07
CA TYR A 143 -4.54 9.29 -12.77
C TYR A 143 -4.40 7.93 -12.08
N LEU A 144 -5.42 7.09 -12.16
CA LEU A 144 -5.35 5.70 -11.69
C LEU A 144 -4.33 4.87 -12.46
N ALA A 145 -4.26 5.03 -13.78
CA ALA A 145 -3.26 4.37 -14.60
C ALA A 145 -1.84 4.83 -14.25
N LEU A 146 -1.63 6.13 -14.04
CA LEU A 146 -0.35 6.69 -13.61
C LEU A 146 0.05 6.16 -12.22
N GLY A 147 -0.90 6.14 -11.27
CA GLY A 147 -0.69 5.61 -9.93
C GLY A 147 -0.34 4.12 -9.95
N GLY A 148 -1.09 3.32 -10.71
CA GLY A 148 -0.85 1.88 -10.86
C GLY A 148 0.48 1.55 -11.55
N LEU A 149 0.86 2.31 -12.59
CA LEU A 149 2.20 2.21 -13.19
C LEU A 149 3.31 2.46 -12.16
N GLY A 150 3.15 3.49 -11.33
CA GLY A 150 4.10 3.81 -10.26
C GLY A 150 4.21 2.70 -9.21
N VAL A 151 3.07 2.19 -8.74
CA VAL A 151 3.01 1.04 -7.81
C VAL A 151 3.75 -0.16 -8.41
N GLY A 152 3.48 -0.49 -9.67
CA GLY A 152 4.12 -1.61 -10.36
C GLY A 152 5.63 -1.47 -10.50
N LEU A 153 6.11 -0.27 -10.87
CA LEU A 153 7.53 0.05 -10.96
C LEU A 153 8.23 -0.09 -9.60
N SER A 154 7.69 0.52 -8.54
CA SER A 154 8.24 0.42 -7.19
C SER A 154 8.24 -1.03 -6.68
N MET A 155 7.13 -1.75 -6.87
CA MET A 155 6.99 -3.15 -6.44
C MET A 155 8.03 -4.06 -7.12
N ALA A 156 8.18 -3.96 -8.44
CA ALA A 156 9.17 -4.74 -9.18
C ALA A 156 10.59 -4.39 -8.74
N THR A 157 10.87 -3.10 -8.55
CA THR A 157 12.19 -2.62 -8.17
C THR A 157 12.65 -3.20 -6.82
N PHE A 158 11.85 -3.07 -5.77
CA PHE A 158 12.23 -3.62 -4.45
C PHE A 158 12.32 -5.15 -4.46
N THR A 159 11.46 -5.80 -5.24
CA THR A 159 11.49 -7.27 -5.40
C THR A 159 12.75 -7.75 -6.11
N MET A 160 13.25 -6.99 -7.09
CA MET A 160 14.51 -7.31 -7.77
C MET A 160 15.75 -6.95 -6.94
N ILE A 161 15.70 -5.88 -6.14
CA ILE A 161 16.85 -5.45 -5.32
C ILE A 161 17.10 -6.40 -4.14
N ALA A 162 16.05 -6.89 -3.45
CA ALA A 162 16.20 -7.73 -2.26
C ALA A 162 17.19 -8.90 -2.41
N PRO A 163 17.12 -9.74 -3.46
CA PRO A 163 18.07 -10.83 -3.64
C PRO A 163 19.46 -10.36 -4.11
N LEU A 164 19.58 -9.15 -4.68
CA LEU A 164 20.86 -8.61 -5.16
C LEU A 164 21.74 -8.03 -4.04
N VAL A 165 21.14 -7.69 -2.89
CA VAL A 165 21.85 -7.07 -1.76
C VAL A 165 22.27 -8.06 -0.68
N VAL A 166 21.98 -9.35 -0.87
CA VAL A 166 22.27 -10.44 0.06
C VAL A 166 23.09 -11.54 -0.62
N ASN A 167 23.67 -12.44 0.18
CA ASN A 167 24.41 -13.59 -0.34
C ASN A 167 23.47 -14.57 -1.07
N LYS A 168 23.98 -15.32 -2.06
CA LYS A 168 23.19 -16.31 -2.84
C LYS A 168 22.40 -17.29 -1.96
N LYS A 169 22.95 -17.68 -0.78
CA LYS A 169 22.29 -18.58 0.18
C LYS A 169 21.05 -17.97 0.86
N ASP A 170 21.00 -16.65 0.98
CA ASP A 170 19.97 -15.92 1.74
C ASP A 170 18.93 -15.25 0.83
N GLN A 171 19.03 -15.41 -0.49
CA GLN A 171 18.14 -14.73 -1.45
C GLN A 171 16.66 -15.08 -1.27
N SER A 172 16.36 -16.36 -1.07
CA SER A 172 14.99 -16.83 -0.85
C SER A 172 14.42 -16.33 0.48
N ILE A 173 15.27 -16.28 1.52
CA ILE A 173 14.90 -15.77 2.85
C ILE A 173 14.60 -14.26 2.77
N ALA A 174 15.49 -13.50 2.12
CA ALA A 174 15.33 -12.06 1.91
C ALA A 174 14.04 -11.71 1.16
N LEU A 175 13.71 -12.44 0.10
CA LEU A 175 12.45 -12.29 -0.63
C LEU A 175 11.24 -12.65 0.24
N GLY A 176 11.29 -13.76 0.98
CA GLY A 176 10.22 -14.18 1.87
C GLY A 176 9.90 -13.14 2.93
N ILE A 177 10.93 -12.61 3.60
CA ILE A 177 10.81 -11.51 4.57
C ILE A 177 10.19 -10.27 3.90
N GLY A 178 10.68 -9.89 2.72
CA GLY A 178 10.14 -8.74 1.99
C GLY A 178 8.64 -8.90 1.69
N LEU A 179 8.22 -10.06 1.19
CA LEU A 179 6.81 -10.34 0.94
C LEU A 179 5.94 -10.24 2.20
N GLN A 180 6.44 -10.75 3.34
CA GLN A 180 5.73 -10.64 4.63
C GLN A 180 5.62 -9.18 5.08
N LEU A 181 6.71 -8.40 4.99
CA LEU A 181 6.69 -6.97 5.31
C LEU A 181 5.71 -6.20 4.43
N ARG A 182 5.59 -6.57 3.15
CA ARG A 182 4.59 -5.99 2.25
C ARG A 182 3.17 -6.29 2.71
N MET A 183 2.89 -7.54 3.09
CA MET A 183 1.58 -7.91 3.63
C MET A 183 1.27 -7.14 4.93
N LEU A 184 2.27 -6.98 5.82
CA LEU A 184 2.13 -6.17 7.04
C LEU A 184 1.81 -4.71 6.73
N GLY A 185 2.52 -4.09 5.78
CA GLY A 185 2.21 -2.74 5.32
C GLY A 185 0.80 -2.61 4.74
N GLY A 186 0.37 -3.59 3.96
CA GLY A 186 -0.99 -3.68 3.42
C GLY A 186 -2.06 -3.72 4.52
N VAL A 187 -1.91 -4.62 5.50
CA VAL A 187 -2.86 -4.78 6.62
C VAL A 187 -2.93 -3.52 7.48
N LEU A 188 -1.79 -2.91 7.81
CA LEU A 188 -1.75 -1.63 8.53
C LEU A 188 -2.44 -0.52 7.73
N GLY A 189 -2.27 -0.53 6.41
CA GLY A 189 -2.97 0.36 5.49
C GLY A 189 -4.49 0.25 5.56
N VAL A 190 -5.00 -0.97 5.57
CA VAL A 190 -6.43 -1.25 5.70
C VAL A 190 -6.95 -0.81 7.06
N ALA A 191 -6.23 -1.12 8.14
CA ALA A 191 -6.60 -0.70 9.49
C ALA A 191 -6.64 0.83 9.62
N ALA A 192 -5.63 1.53 9.09
CA ALA A 192 -5.61 2.99 9.06
C ALA A 192 -6.75 3.56 8.20
N SER A 193 -7.04 2.95 7.06
CA SER A 193 -8.15 3.37 6.20
C SER A 193 -9.50 3.22 6.87
N ALA A 194 -9.72 2.10 7.57
CA ALA A 194 -10.92 1.86 8.36
C ALA A 194 -11.04 2.87 9.50
N ALA A 195 -9.95 3.19 10.20
CA ALA A 195 -9.94 4.20 11.26
C ALA A 195 -10.28 5.60 10.72
N ILE A 196 -9.72 5.98 9.57
CA ILE A 196 -10.06 7.24 8.88
C ILE A 196 -11.56 7.25 8.54
N LEU A 197 -12.09 6.18 7.94
CA LEU A 197 -13.49 6.12 7.56
C LEU A 197 -14.41 6.29 8.79
N ASN A 198 -14.15 5.54 9.85
CA ASN A 198 -14.90 5.62 11.10
C ASN A 198 -14.85 7.04 11.70
N HIS A 199 -13.67 7.66 11.72
CA HIS A 199 -13.50 9.02 12.24
C HIS A 199 -14.30 10.05 11.43
N TYR A 200 -14.29 9.96 10.10
CA TYR A 200 -15.06 10.87 9.25
C TYR A 200 -16.57 10.67 9.41
N LEU A 201 -17.04 9.43 9.46
CA LEU A 201 -18.46 9.14 9.66
C LEU A 201 -18.93 9.63 11.04
N GLN A 202 -18.20 9.32 12.11
CA GLN A 202 -18.56 9.78 13.46
C GLN A 202 -18.49 11.30 13.60
N SER A 203 -17.45 11.96 13.08
CA SER A 203 -17.28 13.41 13.25
C SER A 203 -18.23 14.26 12.40
N ARG A 204 -18.66 13.75 11.23
CA ARG A 204 -19.49 14.52 10.28
C ARG A 204 -20.96 14.12 10.26
N LEU A 205 -21.29 12.87 10.61
CA LEU A 205 -22.66 12.38 10.57
C LEU A 205 -23.31 12.27 11.96
N SER A 206 -22.57 12.33 13.07
CA SER A 206 -23.18 12.30 14.42
C SER A 206 -24.11 13.47 14.72
N SER A 207 -23.96 14.59 14.01
CA SER A 207 -24.86 15.75 14.10
C SER A 207 -26.08 15.64 13.18
N ILE A 208 -26.10 14.67 12.26
CA ILE A 208 -27.12 14.54 11.20
C ILE A 208 -27.95 13.27 11.39
N LEU A 209 -27.33 12.19 11.86
CA LEU A 209 -27.93 10.87 12.02
C LEU A 209 -27.95 10.45 13.50
N PRO A 210 -29.03 9.79 13.96
CA PRO A 210 -29.04 9.15 15.26
C PRO A 210 -28.01 8.01 15.33
N PRO A 211 -27.54 7.63 16.55
CA PRO A 211 -26.48 6.65 16.72
C PRO A 211 -26.77 5.27 16.12
N GLU A 212 -28.04 4.86 16.07
CA GLU A 212 -28.48 3.58 15.51
C GLU A 212 -28.30 3.51 13.99
N GLU A 213 -28.70 4.58 13.28
CA GLU A 213 -28.53 4.70 11.83
C GLU A 213 -27.05 4.85 11.43
N LEU A 214 -26.26 5.52 12.28
CA LEU A 214 -24.81 5.59 12.12
C LEU A 214 -24.16 4.21 12.30
N GLY A 215 -24.63 3.41 13.26
CA GLY A 215 -24.18 2.03 13.47
C GLY A 215 -24.49 1.15 12.25
N ALA A 216 -25.70 1.25 11.70
CA ALA A 216 -26.11 0.52 10.50
C ALA A 216 -25.23 0.87 9.28
N LEU A 217 -24.84 2.14 9.12
CA LEU A 217 -23.92 2.59 8.06
C LEU A 217 -22.49 2.04 8.20
N LEU A 218 -22.04 1.81 9.44
CA LEU A 218 -20.73 1.23 9.72
C LEU A 218 -20.71 -0.28 9.45
N GLU A 219 -21.85 -0.94 9.58
CA GLU A 219 -22.00 -2.36 9.26
C GLU A 219 -22.19 -2.58 7.75
N THR A 220 -23.08 -1.82 7.11
CA THR A 220 -23.40 -2.01 5.69
C THR A 220 -23.63 -0.69 4.97
N THR A 221 -22.84 -0.45 3.92
CA THR A 221 -22.93 0.77 3.12
C THR A 221 -24.22 0.88 2.29
N GLU A 222 -24.96 -0.22 2.11
CA GLU A 222 -26.29 -0.23 1.48
C GLU A 222 -27.37 0.45 2.34
N ALA A 223 -27.13 0.61 3.64
CA ALA A 223 -28.02 1.38 4.52
C ALA A 223 -28.15 2.86 4.08
N ILE A 224 -27.27 3.35 3.21
CA ILE A 224 -27.45 4.67 2.56
C ILE A 224 -28.78 4.72 1.81
N LEU A 225 -29.23 3.62 1.19
CA LEU A 225 -30.43 3.61 0.35
C LEU A 225 -31.74 3.76 1.13
N SER A 226 -31.75 3.47 2.43
CA SER A 226 -32.94 3.63 3.29
C SER A 226 -33.20 5.07 3.74
N PHE A 227 -32.23 5.98 3.57
CA PHE A 227 -32.39 7.38 3.99
C PHE A 227 -33.12 8.24 2.94
N PRO A 228 -33.75 9.36 3.37
CA PRO A 228 -34.25 10.39 2.46
C PRO A 228 -33.18 10.91 1.49
N PRO A 229 -33.54 11.30 0.24
CA PRO A 229 -32.57 11.70 -0.78
C PRO A 229 -31.59 12.80 -0.36
N GLU A 230 -32.02 13.74 0.48
CA GLU A 230 -31.18 14.83 1.01
C GLU A 230 -30.05 14.30 1.90
N ILE A 231 -30.37 13.36 2.80
CA ILE A 231 -29.40 12.73 3.69
C ILE A 231 -28.45 11.82 2.90
N GLN A 232 -28.95 11.13 1.86
CA GLN A 232 -28.09 10.31 1.01
C GLN A 232 -26.96 11.11 0.36
N ILE A 233 -27.25 12.34 -0.07
CA ILE A 233 -26.24 13.21 -0.70
C ILE A 233 -25.16 13.56 0.33
N SER A 234 -25.55 14.02 1.52
CA SER A 234 -24.60 14.35 2.60
C SER A 234 -23.77 13.16 3.04
N VAL A 235 -24.39 11.98 3.20
CA VAL A 235 -23.67 10.75 3.57
C VAL A 235 -22.66 10.36 2.48
N ARG A 236 -23.05 10.37 1.20
CA ARG A 236 -22.15 10.07 0.08
C ARG A 236 -20.99 11.06 -0.02
N GLU A 237 -21.21 12.33 0.30
CA GLU A 237 -20.16 13.35 0.34
C GLU A 237 -19.16 13.08 1.46
N VAL A 238 -19.63 12.69 2.65
CA VAL A 238 -18.75 12.30 3.77
C VAL A 238 -17.92 11.06 3.41
N PHE A 239 -18.54 10.05 2.79
CA PHE A 239 -17.81 8.89 2.27
C PHE A 239 -16.77 9.30 1.23
N ALA A 240 -17.11 10.19 0.30
CA ALA A 240 -16.17 10.68 -0.70
C ALA A 240 -14.96 11.37 -0.07
N MET A 241 -15.17 12.23 0.94
CA MET A 241 -14.08 12.86 1.69
C MET A 241 -13.20 11.83 2.41
N ALA A 242 -13.81 10.82 3.03
CA ALA A 242 -13.07 9.74 3.71
C ALA A 242 -12.22 8.94 2.72
N TYR A 243 -12.77 8.54 1.57
CA TYR A 243 -12.01 7.85 0.53
C TYR A 243 -10.87 8.71 -0.03
N SER A 244 -11.10 10.01 -0.25
CA SER A 244 -10.04 10.93 -0.67
C SER A 244 -8.92 11.03 0.38
N ALA A 245 -9.26 11.07 1.67
CA ALA A 245 -8.28 11.07 2.76
C ALA A 245 -7.46 9.76 2.81
N GLN A 246 -8.09 8.61 2.57
CA GLN A 246 -7.39 7.32 2.50
C GLN A 246 -6.42 7.24 1.30
N ILE A 247 -6.79 7.82 0.16
CA ILE A 247 -5.86 7.93 -0.99
C ILE A 247 -4.73 8.92 -0.69
N LYS A 248 -5.00 10.03 0.00
CA LYS A 248 -3.94 10.95 0.47
C LYS A 248 -2.95 10.24 1.42
N LEU A 249 -3.44 9.40 2.32
CA LEU A 249 -2.58 8.54 3.16
C LEU A 249 -1.70 7.63 2.30
N SER A 250 -2.26 7.01 1.26
CA SER A 250 -1.51 6.17 0.32
C SER A 250 -0.46 6.97 -0.46
N ALA A 251 -0.78 8.20 -0.87
CA ALA A 251 0.17 9.11 -1.51
C ALA A 251 1.32 9.50 -0.56
N ALA A 252 1.01 9.80 0.72
CA ALA A 252 2.03 10.11 1.73
C ALA A 252 2.97 8.93 1.98
N PHE A 253 2.44 7.71 2.07
CA PHE A 253 3.25 6.49 2.17
C PHE A 253 4.08 6.22 0.91
N SER A 254 3.61 6.65 -0.26
CA SER A 254 4.39 6.59 -1.49
C SER A 254 5.62 7.50 -1.41
N VAL A 255 5.49 8.71 -0.84
CA VAL A 255 6.64 9.59 -0.58
C VAL A 255 7.59 8.99 0.46
N ALA A 256 7.09 8.27 1.46
CA ALA A 256 7.93 7.58 2.45
C ALA A 256 8.85 6.51 1.83
N GLN A 257 8.54 5.99 0.64
CA GLN A 257 9.44 5.12 -0.12
C GLN A 257 10.76 5.81 -0.51
N LEU A 258 10.82 7.15 -0.51
CA LEU A 258 12.09 7.87 -0.72
C LEU A 258 13.11 7.58 0.39
N LEU A 259 12.65 7.31 1.62
CA LEU A 259 13.54 6.88 2.71
C LEU A 259 14.12 5.50 2.45
N ALA A 260 13.29 4.57 1.95
CA ALA A 260 13.74 3.25 1.51
C ALA A 260 14.78 3.38 0.38
N LEU A 261 14.51 4.25 -0.60
CA LEU A 261 15.43 4.53 -1.69
C LEU A 261 16.76 5.12 -1.20
N ALA A 262 16.74 6.07 -0.27
CA ALA A 262 17.95 6.68 0.31
C ALA A 262 18.84 5.65 1.04
N MET A 263 18.23 4.66 1.70
CA MET A 263 18.97 3.55 2.33
C MET A 263 19.60 2.59 1.32
N ILE A 264 18.92 2.36 0.18
CA ILE A 264 19.44 1.50 -0.90
C ILE A 264 20.53 2.23 -1.71
N TRP A 265 20.47 3.57 -1.80
CA TRP A 265 21.40 4.37 -2.59
C TRP A 265 22.85 4.18 -2.12
N ARG A 266 23.68 3.53 -2.96
CA ARG A 266 25.12 3.32 -2.76
C ARG A 266 25.85 3.61 -4.07
N ARG A 267 27.08 4.15 -4.01
CA ARG A 267 27.98 4.21 -5.17
C ARG A 267 29.00 3.06 -5.06
N PRO A 268 29.17 2.19 -6.08
CA PRO A 268 28.41 2.13 -7.34
C PRO A 268 26.97 1.62 -7.12
N ASN A 269 26.03 2.14 -7.92
CA ASN A 269 24.62 1.77 -7.87
C ASN A 269 24.44 0.30 -8.24
N ILE A 270 23.48 -0.37 -7.58
CA ILE A 270 23.11 -1.77 -7.86
C ILE A 270 22.58 -1.84 -9.29
N ARG A 271 23.36 -2.47 -10.17
CA ARG A 271 23.00 -2.73 -11.57
C ARG A 271 22.76 -4.21 -11.74
N TYR A 272 21.96 -4.57 -12.73
CA TYR A 272 21.81 -5.95 -13.16
C TYR A 272 23.17 -6.46 -13.66
N LEU A 273 23.79 -7.35 -12.88
CA LEU A 273 25.01 -8.06 -13.26
C LEU A 273 24.57 -9.38 -13.87
N LYS A 274 24.78 -9.53 -15.19
CA LYS A 274 24.66 -10.82 -15.85
C LYS A 274 26.02 -11.52 -15.66
N GLU A 275 26.06 -12.55 -14.82
CA GLU A 275 27.07 -13.62 -14.98
C GLU A 275 26.89 -14.24 -16.37
#